data_AF-A0A2U3K8R0-F1
#
_entry.id   AF-A0A2U3K8R0-F1
#
_cell.length_a   1.000
_cell.length_b   1.000
_cell.length_c   1.000
_cell.angle_alpha   90.00
_cell.angle_beta   90.00
_cell.angle_gamma   90.00
#
_symmetry.space_group_name_H-M   'P 1'
#
loop_
_entity.id
_entity.type
_entity.pdbx_description
1 polymer ?
#
loop_
_entity_poly.entity_id
_entity_poly.type
_entity_poly.pdbx_seq_one_letter_code
_entity_poly.pdbx_strand_id
1 'polypeptide(L)'
;MRYLVDGLTDEAHTVRVEAVRGLEQMEGESALLLRLKARLGDQEVEVMGQVFDSLLNLERERAIPLVAEFLKAEPDTRAEAALALGSSRLPPAVDILRAAWDTARGPEFRDAILRALSISRQEPAMQFLLEMVRSGRAADAKQALEALELHKDTPEIQRRVKDAEFERKERMEGRG
;
A
#
# COMPACT_ATOMS: atom_id res chain seq x y z
N MET A 1 -16.74 -15.89 17.59
CA MET A 1 -17.68 -15.06 16.79
C MET A 1 -18.35 -13.97 17.62
N ARG A 2 -19.27 -14.26 18.55
CA ARG A 2 -20.04 -13.23 19.32
C ARG A 2 -19.15 -12.15 19.96
N TYR A 3 -18.17 -12.56 20.77
CA TYR A 3 -17.25 -11.62 21.42
C TYR A 3 -16.42 -10.76 20.46
N LEU A 4 -16.13 -11.26 19.25
CA LEU A 4 -15.42 -10.48 18.23
C LEU A 4 -16.34 -9.42 17.60
N VAL A 5 -17.63 -9.74 17.43
CA VAL A 5 -18.61 -8.76 16.96
C VAL A 5 -18.77 -7.64 17.97
N ASP A 6 -18.86 -7.95 19.26
CA ASP A 6 -18.90 -6.94 20.32
C ASP A 6 -17.59 -6.11 20.31
N GLY A 7 -16.45 -6.79 20.16
CA GLY A 7 -15.12 -6.17 20.07
C GLY A 7 -14.95 -5.22 18.88
N LEU A 8 -15.64 -5.42 17.75
CA LEU A 8 -15.63 -4.47 16.62
C LEU A 8 -16.26 -3.11 16.93
N THR A 9 -17.00 -3.03 18.03
CA THR A 9 -17.73 -1.82 18.49
C THR A 9 -17.20 -1.29 19.82
N ASP A 10 -16.09 -1.85 20.32
CA ASP A 10 -15.47 -1.41 21.57
C ASP A 10 -14.97 0.04 21.47
N GLU A 11 -14.99 0.77 22.59
CA GLU A 11 -14.51 2.14 22.68
C GLU A 11 -13.01 2.23 22.37
N ALA A 12 -12.22 1.27 22.87
CA ALA A 12 -10.80 1.21 22.64
C ALA A 12 -10.48 0.67 21.24
N HIS A 13 -9.80 1.49 20.43
CA HIS A 13 -9.42 1.09 19.07
C HIS A 13 -8.51 -0.14 19.04
N THR A 14 -7.67 -0.31 20.06
CA THR A 14 -6.81 -1.50 20.20
C THR A 14 -7.63 -2.78 20.33
N VAL A 15 -8.76 -2.74 21.02
CA VAL A 15 -9.70 -3.88 21.10
C VAL A 15 -10.34 -4.13 19.74
N ARG A 16 -10.69 -3.08 18.99
CA ARG A 16 -11.23 -3.22 17.63
C ARG A 16 -10.21 -3.85 16.67
N VAL A 17 -8.93 -3.44 16.74
CA VAL A 17 -7.83 -4.05 15.97
C VAL A 17 -7.69 -5.54 16.30
N GLU A 18 -7.67 -5.91 17.58
CA GLU A 18 -7.57 -7.31 17.99
C GLU A 18 -8.80 -8.13 17.61
N ALA A 19 -10.00 -7.52 17.63
CA ALA A 19 -11.21 -8.15 17.13
C ALA A 19 -11.09 -8.46 15.63
N VAL A 20 -10.61 -7.52 14.83
CA VAL A 20 -10.34 -7.72 13.39
C VAL A 20 -9.33 -8.83 13.15
N ARG A 21 -8.21 -8.85 13.89
CA ARG A 21 -7.22 -9.95 13.82
C ARG A 21 -7.83 -11.29 14.20
N GLY A 22 -8.66 -11.32 15.24
CA GLY A 22 -9.40 -12.52 15.64
C GLY A 22 -10.33 -13.01 14.53
N LEU A 23 -10.98 -12.11 13.80
CA LEU A 23 -11.81 -12.45 12.63
C LEU A 23 -10.98 -13.00 11.48
N GLU A 24 -9.78 -12.47 11.23
CA GLU A 24 -8.87 -13.00 10.22
C GLU A 24 -8.48 -14.46 10.46
N GLN A 25 -8.31 -14.86 11.72
CA GLN A 25 -8.00 -16.24 12.08
C GLN A 25 -9.21 -17.18 11.96
N MET A 26 -10.41 -16.63 11.71
CA MET A 26 -11.61 -17.40 11.45
C MET A 26 -11.83 -17.53 9.95
N GLU A 27 -12.07 -18.74 9.44
CA GLU A 27 -12.47 -18.94 8.05
C GLU A 27 -13.99 -18.70 7.86
N GLY A 28 -14.43 -18.58 6.61
CA GLY A 28 -15.85 -18.51 6.25
C GLY A 28 -16.47 -17.11 6.39
N GLU A 29 -17.53 -16.99 7.22
CA GLU A 29 -18.38 -15.78 7.31
C GLU A 29 -17.67 -14.56 7.92
N SER A 30 -16.50 -14.73 8.52
CA SER A 30 -15.65 -13.64 9.04
C SER A 30 -15.33 -12.59 7.99
N ALA A 31 -15.09 -13.01 6.73
CA ALA A 31 -14.84 -12.11 5.62
C ALA A 31 -16.03 -11.16 5.39
N LEU A 32 -17.27 -11.65 5.50
CA LEU A 32 -18.46 -10.80 5.34
C LEU A 32 -18.57 -9.73 6.43
N LEU A 33 -18.19 -10.07 7.67
CA LEU A 33 -18.15 -9.11 8.77
C LEU A 33 -17.05 -8.06 8.59
N LEU A 34 -15.87 -8.46 8.09
CA LEU A 34 -14.79 -7.52 7.76
C LEU A 34 -15.17 -6.61 6.59
N ARG A 35 -15.84 -7.15 5.56
CA ARG A 35 -16.40 -6.35 4.46
C ARG A 35 -17.40 -5.33 4.99
N LEU A 36 -18.30 -5.75 5.88
CA LEU A 36 -19.25 -4.84 6.52
C LEU A 36 -18.53 -3.76 7.34
N LYS A 37 -17.52 -4.13 8.14
CA LYS A 37 -16.72 -3.17 8.91
C LYS A 37 -16.04 -2.15 8.02
N ALA A 38 -15.43 -2.58 6.91
CA ALA A 38 -14.82 -1.67 5.94
C ALA A 38 -15.84 -0.65 5.39
N ARG A 39 -17.07 -1.09 5.09
CA ARG A 39 -18.14 -0.21 4.58
C ARG A 39 -18.68 0.77 5.61
N LEU A 40 -18.77 0.36 6.88
CA LEU A 40 -19.18 1.23 7.98
C LEU A 40 -18.09 2.23 8.34
N GLY A 41 -16.83 1.90 8.07
CA GLY A 41 -15.68 2.68 8.46
C GLY A 41 -15.32 2.52 9.94
N ASP A 42 -14.27 3.23 10.33
CA ASP A 42 -13.86 3.42 11.71
C ASP A 42 -13.34 4.85 11.87
N GLN A 43 -13.46 5.40 13.07
CA GLN A 43 -12.90 6.72 13.39
C GLN A 43 -11.38 6.67 13.44
N GLU A 44 -10.82 5.50 13.73
CA GLU A 44 -9.39 5.27 13.85
C GLU A 44 -8.85 4.58 12.59
N VAL A 45 -7.94 5.28 11.91
CA VAL A 45 -7.37 4.84 10.64
C VAL A 45 -6.61 3.51 10.77
N GLU A 46 -5.98 3.26 11.93
CA GLU A 46 -5.29 2.01 12.23
C GLU A 46 -6.23 0.79 12.18
N VAL A 47 -7.49 0.96 12.59
CA VAL A 47 -8.50 -0.10 12.48
C VAL A 47 -8.82 -0.37 11.02
N MET A 48 -8.93 0.67 10.19
CA MET A 48 -9.15 0.52 8.75
C MET A 48 -8.00 -0.21 8.06
N GLY A 49 -6.75 0.14 8.36
CA GLY A 49 -5.57 -0.57 7.86
C GLY A 49 -5.62 -2.06 8.20
N GLN A 50 -5.87 -2.40 9.47
CA GLN A 50 -6.01 -3.79 9.90
C GLN A 50 -7.17 -4.52 9.19
N VAL A 51 -8.31 -3.86 8.95
CA VAL A 51 -9.44 -4.44 8.20
C VAL A 51 -9.04 -4.77 6.76
N PHE A 52 -8.33 -3.87 6.08
CA PHE A 52 -7.87 -4.09 4.72
C PHE A 52 -6.86 -5.24 4.64
N ASP A 53 -5.90 -5.27 5.55
CA ASP A 53 -4.92 -6.37 5.64
C ASP A 53 -5.61 -7.71 5.87
N SER A 54 -6.51 -7.78 6.83
CA SER A 54 -7.24 -9.02 7.15
C SER A 54 -8.12 -9.50 5.99
N LEU A 55 -8.75 -8.57 5.25
CA LEU A 55 -9.50 -8.91 4.02
C LEU A 55 -8.58 -9.48 2.93
N LEU A 56 -7.43 -8.85 2.68
CA LEU A 56 -6.47 -9.31 1.67
C LEU A 56 -5.82 -10.64 2.06
N ASN A 57 -5.64 -10.90 3.35
CA ASN A 57 -5.13 -12.18 3.84
C ASN A 57 -6.17 -13.31 3.68
N LEU A 58 -7.42 -13.07 4.08
CA LEU A 58 -8.51 -14.05 4.01
C LEU A 58 -8.98 -14.34 2.59
N GLU A 59 -9.25 -13.29 1.81
CA GLU A 59 -9.90 -13.42 0.51
C GLU A 59 -8.92 -13.33 -0.67
N ARG A 60 -7.65 -13.03 -0.38
CA ARG A 60 -6.59 -12.91 -1.39
C ARG A 60 -7.01 -11.92 -2.47
N GLU A 61 -6.86 -12.28 -3.74
CA GLU A 61 -7.20 -11.42 -4.87
C GLU A 61 -8.67 -10.97 -4.89
N ARG A 62 -9.59 -11.72 -4.26
CA ARG A 62 -11.03 -11.36 -4.23
C ARG A 62 -11.33 -10.13 -3.37
N ALA A 63 -10.44 -9.74 -2.47
CA ALA A 63 -10.55 -8.51 -1.68
C ALA A 63 -9.97 -7.28 -2.39
N ILE A 64 -9.13 -7.46 -3.43
CA ILE A 64 -8.46 -6.34 -4.10
C ILE A 64 -9.46 -5.30 -4.63
N PRO A 65 -10.55 -5.66 -5.36
CA PRO A 65 -11.49 -4.66 -5.86
C PRO A 65 -12.13 -3.83 -4.73
N LEU A 66 -12.44 -4.48 -3.60
CA LEU A 66 -13.02 -3.81 -2.43
C LEU A 66 -12.03 -2.81 -1.82
N VAL A 67 -10.79 -3.24 -1.54
CA VAL A 67 -9.79 -2.36 -0.92
C VAL A 67 -9.39 -1.22 -1.88
N ALA A 68 -9.34 -1.49 -3.19
CA ALA A 68 -9.03 -0.49 -4.20
C ALA A 68 -10.05 0.67 -4.26
N GLU A 69 -11.31 0.44 -3.88
CA GLU A 69 -12.30 1.53 -3.77
C GLU A 69 -11.88 2.59 -2.75
N PHE A 70 -11.19 2.20 -1.68
CA PHE A 70 -10.74 3.09 -0.61
C PHE A 70 -9.54 3.95 -1.01
N LEU A 71 -8.91 3.73 -2.17
CA LEU A 71 -7.90 4.65 -2.72
C LEU A 71 -8.49 6.03 -3.08
N LYS A 72 -9.82 6.15 -3.07
CA LYS A 72 -10.57 7.40 -3.27
C LYS A 72 -11.17 7.96 -1.97
N ALA A 73 -10.89 7.35 -0.82
CA ALA A 73 -11.37 7.80 0.48
C ALA A 73 -10.61 9.05 0.97
N GLU A 74 -10.95 9.49 2.17
CA GLU A 74 -10.26 10.57 2.88
C GLU A 74 -8.75 10.28 3.06
N PRO A 75 -7.91 11.33 3.22
CA PRO A 75 -6.46 11.23 3.11
C PRO A 75 -5.78 10.09 3.86
N ASP A 76 -6.18 9.85 5.11
CA ASP A 76 -5.55 8.83 5.95
C ASP A 76 -6.02 7.42 5.55
N THR A 77 -7.31 7.23 5.30
CA THR A 77 -7.87 5.93 4.88
C THR A 77 -7.36 5.49 3.51
N ARG A 78 -7.21 6.42 2.55
CA ARG A 78 -6.63 6.07 1.24
C ARG A 78 -5.16 5.68 1.33
N ALA A 79 -4.42 6.25 2.28
CA ALA A 79 -3.02 5.88 2.51
C ALA A 79 -2.93 4.46 3.06
N GLU A 80 -3.77 4.10 4.04
CA GLU A 80 -3.86 2.72 4.54
C GLU A 80 -4.26 1.72 3.46
N ALA A 81 -5.24 2.06 2.62
CA ALA A 81 -5.65 1.19 1.51
C ALA A 81 -4.48 0.92 0.55
N ALA A 82 -3.68 1.94 0.25
CA ALA A 82 -2.49 1.78 -0.59
C ALA A 82 -1.45 0.87 0.10
N LEU A 83 -1.14 1.11 1.37
CA LEU A 83 -0.17 0.32 2.14
C LEU A 83 -0.60 -1.14 2.30
N ALA A 84 -1.87 -1.40 2.55
CA ALA A 84 -2.42 -2.76 2.64
C ALA A 84 -2.31 -3.50 1.30
N LEU A 85 -2.66 -2.84 0.19
CA LEU A 85 -2.49 -3.39 -1.16
C LEU A 85 -1.02 -3.75 -1.43
N GLY A 86 -0.08 -2.86 -1.08
CA GLY A 86 1.36 -3.13 -1.20
C GLY A 86 1.82 -4.30 -0.34
N SER A 87 1.41 -4.33 0.93
CA SER A 87 1.80 -5.33 1.93
C SER A 87 1.22 -6.72 1.66
N SER A 88 0.10 -6.81 0.93
CA SER A 88 -0.53 -8.08 0.54
C SER A 88 0.36 -8.99 -0.31
N ARG A 89 1.36 -8.40 -1.01
CA ARG A 89 2.23 -9.07 -1.99
C ARG A 89 1.46 -9.78 -3.11
N LEU A 90 0.21 -9.40 -3.37
CA LEU A 90 -0.57 -9.94 -4.47
C LEU A 90 -0.17 -9.22 -5.77
N PRO A 91 0.27 -9.92 -6.83
CA PRO A 91 0.69 -9.27 -8.07
C PRO A 91 -0.36 -8.30 -8.66
N PRO A 92 -1.68 -8.61 -8.69
CA PRO A 92 -2.67 -7.67 -9.21
C PRO A 92 -2.80 -6.37 -8.40
N ALA A 93 -2.39 -6.35 -7.13
CA ALA A 93 -2.41 -5.13 -6.31
C ALA A 93 -1.39 -4.10 -6.80
N VAL A 94 -0.27 -4.54 -7.40
CA VAL A 94 0.73 -3.65 -8.00
C VAL A 94 0.13 -2.88 -9.18
N ASP A 95 -0.66 -3.54 -10.02
CA ASP A 95 -1.31 -2.89 -11.16
C ASP A 95 -2.32 -1.85 -10.70
N ILE A 96 -3.06 -2.12 -9.62
CA ILE A 96 -3.97 -1.14 -8.99
C ILE A 96 -3.19 0.07 -8.47
N LEU A 97 -2.07 -0.14 -7.76
CA LEU A 97 -1.25 0.95 -7.24
C LEU A 97 -0.65 1.81 -8.35
N ARG A 98 -0.20 1.20 -9.45
CA ARG A 98 0.30 1.91 -10.64
C ARG A 98 -0.80 2.74 -11.30
N ALA A 99 -2.00 2.20 -11.45
CA ALA A 99 -3.14 2.97 -11.98
C ALA A 99 -3.54 4.11 -11.04
N ALA A 100 -3.45 3.92 -9.72
CA ALA A 100 -3.72 4.96 -8.74
C ALA A 100 -2.71 6.11 -8.85
N TRP A 101 -1.44 5.81 -9.09
CA TRP A 101 -0.39 6.82 -9.27
C TRP A 101 -0.70 7.83 -10.38
N ASP A 102 -1.26 7.36 -11.50
CA ASP A 102 -1.56 8.19 -12.68
C ASP A 102 -2.60 9.28 -12.38
N THR A 103 -3.47 9.04 -11.40
CA THR A 103 -4.52 9.97 -10.99
C THR A 103 -4.23 10.64 -9.64
N ALA A 104 -3.20 10.20 -8.91
CA ALA A 104 -2.87 10.66 -7.57
C ALA A 104 -2.46 12.14 -7.54
N ARG A 105 -3.11 12.88 -6.62
CA ARG A 105 -2.84 14.29 -6.34
C ARG A 105 -2.40 14.46 -4.88
N GLY A 106 -1.57 15.48 -4.64
CA GLY A 106 -0.99 15.75 -3.33
C GLY A 106 0.28 14.92 -3.07
N PRO A 107 1.29 15.50 -2.41
CA PRO A 107 2.54 14.79 -2.13
C PRO A 107 2.36 13.60 -1.18
N GLU A 108 1.44 13.69 -0.22
CA GLU A 108 1.25 12.66 0.83
C GLU A 108 0.74 11.34 0.25
N PHE A 109 -0.29 11.40 -0.62
CA PHE A 109 -0.84 10.18 -1.21
C PHE A 109 0.10 9.57 -2.26
N ARG A 110 0.85 10.42 -2.96
CA ARG A 110 1.89 9.97 -3.89
C ARG A 110 2.99 9.22 -3.15
N ASP A 111 3.45 9.73 -2.01
CA ASP A 111 4.40 9.04 -1.13
C ASP A 111 3.85 7.68 -0.66
N ALA A 112 2.59 7.64 -0.18
CA ALA A 112 1.95 6.39 0.23
C ALA A 112 1.93 5.32 -0.89
N ILE A 113 1.63 5.71 -2.14
CA ILE A 113 1.64 4.78 -3.29
C ILE A 113 3.06 4.27 -3.57
N LEU A 114 4.08 5.13 -3.56
CA LEU A 114 5.47 4.71 -3.83
C LEU A 114 6.00 3.79 -2.72
N ARG A 115 5.68 4.08 -1.46
CA ARG A 115 5.97 3.19 -0.33
C ARG A 115 5.28 1.84 -0.50
N ALA A 116 3.99 1.82 -0.83
CA ALA A 116 3.25 0.59 -1.07
C ALA A 116 3.88 -0.26 -2.19
N LEU A 117 4.25 0.38 -3.30
CA LEU A 117 4.97 -0.29 -4.41
C LEU A 117 6.31 -0.86 -3.93
N SER A 118 7.07 -0.13 -3.12
CA SER A 118 8.35 -0.61 -2.56
C SER A 118 8.17 -1.79 -1.61
N ILE A 119 7.15 -1.75 -0.73
CA ILE A 119 6.84 -2.81 0.24
C ILE A 119 6.38 -4.10 -0.46
N SER A 120 5.71 -3.99 -1.61
CA SER A 120 5.25 -5.16 -2.37
C SER A 120 6.37 -6.13 -2.75
N ARG A 121 7.60 -5.62 -2.91
CA ARG A 121 8.79 -6.36 -3.39
C ARG A 121 8.57 -7.09 -4.71
N GLN A 122 7.55 -6.70 -5.46
CA GLN A 122 7.26 -7.27 -6.77
C GLN A 122 8.17 -6.62 -7.82
N GLU A 123 8.72 -7.42 -8.72
CA GLU A 123 9.62 -6.92 -9.77
C GLU A 123 8.99 -5.81 -10.64
N PRO A 124 7.70 -5.88 -11.05
CA PRO A 124 7.05 -4.76 -11.75
C PRO A 124 6.99 -3.45 -10.95
N ALA A 125 6.84 -3.53 -9.63
CA ALA A 125 6.86 -2.36 -8.76
C ALA A 125 8.28 -1.78 -8.64
N MET A 126 9.28 -2.65 -8.51
CA MET A 126 10.69 -2.25 -8.50
C MET A 126 11.09 -1.55 -9.81
N GLN A 127 10.70 -2.10 -10.96
CA GLN A 127 10.93 -1.48 -12.27
C GLN A 127 10.28 -0.11 -12.38
N PHE A 128 9.04 0.03 -11.90
CA PHE A 128 8.34 1.30 -11.89
C PHE A 128 9.08 2.37 -11.05
N LEU A 129 9.53 2.03 -9.85
CA LEU A 129 10.30 2.94 -8.99
C LEU A 129 11.64 3.34 -9.63
N LEU A 130 12.38 2.37 -10.18
CA LEU A 130 13.66 2.63 -10.84
C LEU A 130 13.51 3.50 -12.09
N GLU A 131 12.45 3.29 -12.89
CA GLU A 131 12.16 4.17 -14.02
C GLU A 131 11.84 5.59 -13.57
N MET A 132 11.14 5.74 -12.45
CA MET A 132 10.86 7.06 -11.87
C MET A 132 12.14 7.77 -11.42
N VAL A 133 13.10 7.05 -10.84
CA VAL A 133 14.43 7.59 -10.54
C VAL A 133 15.13 8.05 -11.83
N ARG A 134 15.15 7.17 -12.84
CA ARG A 134 15.84 7.40 -14.12
C ARG A 134 15.29 8.58 -14.92
N SER A 135 13.97 8.70 -15.03
CA SER A 135 13.32 9.59 -16.01
C SER A 135 12.22 10.48 -15.46
N GLY A 136 11.80 10.26 -14.20
CA GLY A 136 10.74 11.04 -13.55
C GLY A 136 11.13 12.50 -13.28
N ARG A 137 10.12 13.31 -12.97
CA ARG A 137 10.32 14.68 -12.45
C ARG A 137 11.20 14.63 -11.20
N ALA A 138 11.98 15.68 -10.94
CA ALA A 138 12.92 15.70 -9.82
C ALA A 138 12.26 15.35 -8.46
N ALA A 139 11.05 15.86 -8.22
CA ALA A 139 10.28 15.52 -7.01
C ALA A 139 9.88 14.04 -6.96
N ASP A 140 9.40 13.48 -8.08
CA ASP A 140 8.98 12.08 -8.16
C ASP A 140 10.19 11.14 -8.00
N ALA A 141 11.32 11.47 -8.64
CA ALA A 141 12.57 10.71 -8.51
C ALA A 141 13.08 10.69 -7.07
N LYS A 142 13.01 11.84 -6.37
CA LYS A 142 13.37 11.92 -4.94
C LYS A 142 12.48 11.03 -4.08
N GLN A 143 11.16 11.08 -4.26
CA GLN A 143 10.23 10.24 -3.51
C GLN A 143 10.42 8.75 -3.82
N ALA A 144 10.73 8.40 -5.07
CA ALA A 144 11.05 7.01 -5.43
C ALA A 144 12.33 6.53 -4.73
N LEU A 145 13.36 7.37 -4.62
CA LEU A 145 14.57 7.06 -3.85
C LEU A 145 14.25 6.85 -2.36
N GLU A 146 13.47 7.73 -1.75
CA GLU A 146 13.02 7.61 -0.35
C GLU A 146 12.26 6.30 -0.13
N ALA A 147 11.35 5.92 -1.03
CA ALA A 147 10.64 4.65 -0.96
C ALA A 147 11.58 3.43 -1.09
N LEU A 148 12.65 3.55 -1.88
CA LEU A 148 13.64 2.49 -2.09
C LEU A 148 14.65 2.34 -0.92
N GLU A 149 14.69 3.29 0.02
CA GLU A 149 15.52 3.17 1.24
C GLU A 149 15.17 1.96 2.09
N LEU A 150 13.93 1.44 1.97
CA LEU A 150 13.50 0.17 2.58
C LEU A 150 14.44 -1.00 2.22
N HIS A 151 15.14 -0.91 1.09
CA HIS A 151 16.04 -1.93 0.56
C HIS A 151 17.53 -1.51 0.62
N LYS A 152 17.89 -0.57 1.51
CA LYS A 152 19.28 -0.10 1.70
C LYS A 152 20.29 -1.21 1.96
N ASP A 153 19.84 -2.28 2.63
CA ASP A 153 20.67 -3.42 3.00
C ASP A 153 20.65 -4.55 1.95
N THR A 154 20.03 -4.33 0.78
CA THR A 154 19.99 -5.30 -0.33
C THR A 154 20.94 -4.87 -1.46
N PRO A 155 22.15 -5.47 -1.57
CA PRO A 155 23.19 -5.00 -2.50
C PRO A 155 22.75 -4.98 -3.97
N GLU A 156 21.94 -5.96 -4.37
CA GLU A 156 21.40 -6.03 -5.73
C GLU A 156 20.49 -4.84 -6.05
N ILE A 157 19.57 -4.49 -5.15
CA ILE A 157 18.69 -3.33 -5.33
C ILE A 157 19.51 -2.04 -5.31
N GLN A 158 20.47 -1.91 -4.40
CA GLN A 158 21.35 -0.74 -4.34
C GLN A 158 22.15 -0.53 -5.62
N ARG A 159 22.60 -1.62 -6.28
CA ARG A 159 23.25 -1.53 -7.58
C ARG A 159 22.29 -0.96 -8.64
N ARG A 160 21.07 -1.51 -8.72
CA ARG A 160 20.03 -1.05 -9.66
C ARG A 160 19.66 0.43 -9.45
N VAL A 161 19.61 0.88 -8.20
CA VAL A 161 19.36 2.29 -7.85
C VAL A 161 20.50 3.18 -8.36
N LYS A 162 21.75 2.82 -8.09
CA LYS A 162 22.93 3.57 -8.57
C LYS A 162 22.99 3.65 -10.09
N ASP A 163 22.65 2.56 -10.77
CA ASP A 163 22.58 2.52 -12.24
C ASP A 163 21.51 3.51 -12.74
N ALA A 164 20.31 3.51 -12.14
CA ALA A 164 19.25 4.46 -12.50
C ALA A 164 19.61 5.93 -12.22
N GLU A 165 20.30 6.21 -11.11
CA GLU A 165 20.81 7.56 -10.78
C GLU A 165 21.90 8.02 -11.75
N PHE A 166 22.80 7.12 -12.16
CA PHE A 166 23.83 7.41 -13.14
C PHE A 166 23.21 7.76 -14.49
N GLU A 167 22.29 6.94 -14.98
CA GLU A 167 21.55 7.20 -16.22
C GLU A 167 20.77 8.51 -16.17
N ARG A 168 20.22 8.90 -15.01
CA ARG A 168 19.56 10.19 -14.82
C ARG A 168 20.54 11.34 -15.04
N LYS A 169 21.75 11.28 -14.47
CA LYS A 169 22.78 12.33 -14.59
C LYS A 169 23.20 12.53 -16.04
N GLU A 170 23.54 11.44 -16.74
CA GLU A 170 23.90 11.45 -18.17
C GLU A 170 22.83 12.15 -19.02
N ARG A 171 21.54 11.87 -18.75
CA ARG A 171 20.42 12.50 -19.46
C ARG A 171 20.27 14.00 -19.17
N MET A 172 20.60 14.44 -17.96
CA MET A 172 20.53 15.85 -17.59
C MET A 172 21.71 16.64 -18.18
N GLU A 173 22.90 16.03 -18.25
CA GLU A 173 24.12 16.62 -18.80
C GLU A 173 24.09 16.66 -20.34
N GLY A 174 23.60 15.60 -21.00
CA GLY A 174 23.48 15.55 -22.47
C GLY A 174 22.31 16.37 -23.06
N ARG A 175 21.55 17.09 -22.22
CA ARG A 175 20.46 18.00 -22.65
C ARG A 175 20.84 19.48 -22.53
N GLY A 176 22.06 19.79 -22.09
CA GLY A 176 22.64 21.15 -22.08
C GLY A 176 23.40 21.46 -23.36
#